data_AF-A0A7V1H477-F1
#
_entry.id   AF-A0A7V1H477-F1
#
_cell.length_a   1.000
_cell.length_b   1.000
_cell.length_c   1.000
_cell.angle_alpha   90.00
_cell.angle_beta   90.00
_cell.angle_gamma   90.00
#
_symmetry.space_group_name_H-M   'P 1'
#
loop_
_entity.id
_entity.type
_entity.pdbx_description
1 polymer ?
#
loop_
_entity_poly.entity_id
_entity_poly.type
_entity_poly.pdbx_seq_one_letter_code
_entity_poly.pdbx_strand_id
1 'polypeptide(L)'
;MKDNSGNRWYDNNPELKAFLQLLKFSDKANQDTIFNDIKDILMNYDSDLVEKHVMEFPLTEKRRWYDKDPYSWLAINSLKYLDKPAVDEV
;
A
#
# COMPACT_ATOMS: atom_id res chain seq x y z
N MET A 1 -16.66 12.14 17.23
CA MET A 1 -15.44 11.29 17.25
C MET A 1 -14.41 11.96 16.36
N LYS A 2 -13.27 12.38 16.90
CA LYS A 2 -12.17 12.87 16.05
C LYS A 2 -11.54 11.68 15.35
N ASP A 3 -11.79 11.60 14.06
CA ASP A 3 -11.04 10.78 13.14
C ASP A 3 -9.56 11.21 13.21
N ASN A 4 -8.68 10.33 13.70
CA ASN A 4 -7.21 10.51 13.67
C ASN A 4 -6.67 10.29 12.23
N SER A 5 -7.28 10.91 11.22
CA SER A 5 -7.02 10.69 9.79
C SER A 5 -5.75 11.35 9.25
N GLY A 6 -4.85 11.81 10.12
CA GLY A 6 -3.70 12.61 9.71
C GLY A 6 -2.40 11.85 9.45
N ASN A 7 -2.35 10.52 9.55
CA ASN A 7 -1.06 9.81 9.72
C ASN A 7 -0.65 8.87 8.57
N ARG A 8 -1.43 8.74 7.49
CA ARG A 8 -1.06 7.84 6.38
C ARG A 8 -0.58 8.64 5.19
N TRP A 9 0.44 8.12 4.51
CA TRP A 9 1.01 8.76 3.33
C TRP A 9 -0.06 9.03 2.25
N TYR A 10 -1.07 8.17 2.15
CA TYR A 10 -2.18 8.30 1.21
C TYR A 10 -3.41 9.05 1.74
N ASP A 11 -3.49 9.42 3.03
CA ASP A 11 -4.69 10.08 3.56
C ASP A 11 -4.91 11.47 2.93
N ASN A 12 -3.85 12.08 2.40
CA ASN A 12 -3.88 13.33 1.62
C ASN A 12 -4.34 13.13 0.17
N ASN A 13 -4.54 11.89 -0.28
CA ASN A 13 -5.13 11.54 -1.57
C ASN A 13 -6.57 11.03 -1.34
N PRO A 14 -7.60 11.87 -1.51
CA PRO A 14 -8.99 11.50 -1.24
C PRO A 14 -9.49 10.32 -2.06
N GLU A 15 -9.03 10.19 -3.31
CA GLU A 15 -9.41 9.12 -4.22
C GLU A 15 -8.84 7.77 -3.75
N LEU A 16 -7.54 7.73 -3.45
CA LEU A 16 -6.89 6.52 -2.94
C LEU A 16 -7.46 6.12 -1.56
N LYS A 17 -7.76 7.09 -0.70
CA LYS A 17 -8.44 6.84 0.58
C LYS A 17 -9.82 6.22 0.36
N ALA A 18 -10.63 6.75 -0.56
CA ALA A 18 -11.96 6.23 -0.88
C ALA A 18 -11.87 4.82 -1.47
N PHE A 19 -10.94 4.58 -2.40
CA PHE A 19 -10.69 3.27 -2.99
C PHE A 19 -10.34 2.22 -1.92
N LEU A 20 -9.41 2.51 -1.02
CA LEU A 20 -9.03 1.60 0.06
C LEU A 20 -10.16 1.35 1.07
N GLN A 21 -11.08 2.30 1.24
CA GLN A 21 -12.30 2.06 2.02
C GLN A 21 -13.27 1.13 1.31
N LEU A 22 -13.46 1.27 0.01
CA LEU A 22 -14.31 0.36 -0.78
C LEU A 22 -13.73 -1.06 -0.78
N LEU A 23 -12.42 -1.18 -1.02
CA LEU A 23 -11.71 -2.46 -1.05
C LEU A 23 -11.81 -3.21 0.28
N LYS A 24 -11.85 -2.50 1.42
CA LYS A 24 -12.05 -3.10 2.74
C LYS A 24 -13.34 -3.92 2.84
N PHE A 25 -14.40 -3.49 2.14
CA PHE A 25 -15.73 -4.10 2.21
C PHE A 25 -16.01 -5.08 1.06
N SER A 26 -15.11 -5.20 0.07
CA SER A 26 -15.23 -6.23 -0.95
C SER A 26 -14.92 -7.62 -0.37
N ASP A 27 -15.35 -8.66 -1.07
CA ASP A 27 -14.95 -10.02 -0.72
C ASP A 27 -13.44 -10.24 -0.92
N LYS A 28 -12.95 -11.35 -0.35
CA LYS A 28 -11.52 -11.69 -0.38
C LYS A 28 -10.99 -11.92 -1.79
N ALA A 29 -11.80 -12.45 -2.70
CA ALA A 29 -11.37 -12.71 -4.07
C ALA A 29 -11.09 -11.38 -4.80
N ASN A 30 -11.98 -10.40 -4.65
CA ASN A 30 -11.79 -9.06 -5.19
C ASN A 30 -10.60 -8.34 -4.54
N GLN A 31 -10.38 -8.50 -3.23
CA GLN A 31 -9.18 -7.96 -2.58
C GLN A 31 -7.90 -8.54 -3.18
N ASP A 32 -7.86 -9.86 -3.38
CA ASP A 32 -6.69 -10.55 -3.91
C ASP A 32 -6.41 -10.17 -5.36
N THR A 33 -7.44 -10.08 -6.21
CA THR A 33 -7.30 -9.59 -7.58
C THR A 33 -6.67 -8.20 -7.60
N ILE A 34 -7.19 -7.26 -6.82
CA ILE A 34 -6.67 -5.89 -6.79
C ILE A 34 -5.23 -5.83 -6.26
N PHE A 35 -4.88 -6.61 -5.22
CA PHE A 35 -3.51 -6.62 -4.72
C PHE A 35 -2.54 -7.25 -5.74
N ASN A 36 -2.96 -8.25 -6.50
CA ASN A 36 -2.18 -8.81 -7.60
C ASN A 36 -1.98 -7.79 -8.73
N ASP A 37 -3.02 -7.06 -9.12
CA ASP A 37 -2.89 -6.02 -10.13
C ASP A 37 -1.93 -4.91 -9.68
N ILE A 38 -2.01 -4.49 -8.41
CA ILE A 38 -1.06 -3.54 -7.81
C ILE A 38 0.37 -4.08 -7.86
N LYS A 39 0.58 -5.35 -7.51
CA LYS A 39 1.89 -5.98 -7.56
C LYS A 39 2.44 -6.00 -8.99
N ASP A 40 1.62 -6.35 -9.98
CA ASP A 40 2.05 -6.39 -11.37
C ASP A 40 2.44 -4.99 -11.86
N ILE A 41 1.68 -3.95 -11.47
CA ILE A 41 2.05 -2.56 -11.73
C ILE A 41 3.40 -2.22 -11.09
N LEU A 42 3.60 -2.57 -9.81
CA LEU A 42 4.84 -2.29 -9.09
C LEU A 42 6.03 -3.00 -9.73
N MET A 43 5.91 -4.29 -10.06
CA MET A 43 6.98 -5.07 -10.71
C MET A 43 7.34 -4.54 -12.10
N ASN A 44 6.34 -4.05 -12.85
CA ASN A 44 6.57 -3.41 -14.15
C ASN A 44 7.24 -2.03 -14.02
N TYR A 45 7.04 -1.33 -12.90
CA TYR A 45 7.65 -0.04 -12.63
C TYR A 45 9.10 -0.17 -12.13
N ASP A 46 9.30 -0.99 -11.09
CA ASP A 46 10.61 -1.35 -10.51
C ASP A 46 10.45 -2.73 -9.83
N SER A 47 11.08 -3.75 -10.41
CA SER A 47 11.01 -5.14 -9.92
C SER A 47 11.46 -5.28 -8.47
N ASP A 48 12.35 -4.40 -8.03
CA ASP A 48 12.98 -4.48 -6.73
C ASP A 48 12.23 -3.63 -5.69
N LEU A 49 11.22 -2.87 -6.11
CA LEU A 49 10.52 -1.93 -5.22
C LEU A 49 9.83 -2.64 -4.06
N VAL A 50 9.24 -3.81 -4.29
CA VAL A 50 8.63 -4.61 -3.22
C VAL A 50 9.70 -5.19 -2.28
N GLU A 51 10.82 -5.65 -2.84
CA GLU A 51 11.92 -6.25 -2.08
C GLU A 51 12.64 -5.23 -1.20
N LYS A 52 12.87 -4.01 -1.71
CA LYS A 52 13.50 -2.90 -0.97
C LYS A 52 12.77 -2.56 0.33
N HIS A 53 11.46 -2.79 0.38
CA HIS A 53 10.63 -2.43 1.53
C HIS A 53 10.09 -3.63 2.32
N VAL A 54 10.50 -4.86 1.96
CA VAL A 54 10.07 -6.07 2.68
C VAL A 54 10.44 -6.03 4.17
N MET A 55 11.61 -5.47 4.47
CA MET A 55 12.15 -5.37 5.83
C MET A 55 11.48 -4.28 6.67
N GLU A 56 10.69 -3.39 6.05
CA GLU A 56 9.90 -2.37 6.76
C GLU A 56 8.59 -2.92 7.33
N PHE A 57 8.23 -4.17 6.99
CA PHE A 57 6.98 -4.77 7.45
C PHE A 57 6.95 -4.85 8.99
N PRO A 58 5.93 -4.25 9.66
CA PRO A 58 5.90 -4.20 11.11
C PRO A 58 5.65 -5.60 11.71
N LEU A 59 6.56 -6.02 12.59
CA LEU A 59 6.44 -7.27 13.35
C LEU A 59 5.50 -7.15 14.58
N THR A 60 5.01 -5.94 14.88
CA THR A 60 4.15 -5.64 16.02
C THR A 60 2.66 -5.63 15.64
N GLU A 61 1.76 -5.38 16.60
CA GLU A 61 0.31 -5.42 16.40
C GLU A 61 -0.14 -4.66 15.14
N LYS A 62 -0.74 -5.43 14.23
CA LYS A 62 -1.19 -5.00 12.90
C LYS A 62 -2.46 -4.18 13.04
N ARG A 63 -2.36 -2.86 12.83
CA ARG A 63 -3.42 -1.89 13.20
C ARG A 63 -4.55 -1.80 12.18
N ARG A 64 -4.29 -2.06 10.89
CA ARG A 64 -5.27 -1.92 9.80
C ARG A 64 -5.66 -3.26 9.21
N TRP A 65 -6.79 -3.28 8.50
CA TRP A 65 -7.34 -4.49 7.90
C TRP A 65 -6.37 -5.14 6.90
N TYR A 66 -5.66 -4.34 6.10
CA TYR A 66 -4.62 -4.80 5.18
C TYR A 66 -3.24 -4.94 5.83
N ASP A 67 -2.99 -4.37 7.01
CA ASP A 67 -1.71 -4.58 7.72
C ASP A 67 -1.59 -6.05 8.17
N LYS A 68 -2.73 -6.76 8.28
CA LYS A 68 -2.84 -8.17 8.68
C LYS A 68 -2.05 -9.12 7.80
N ASP A 69 -1.88 -8.78 6.53
CA ASP A 69 -1.25 -9.59 5.51
C ASP A 69 0.01 -8.87 4.99
N PRO A 70 1.20 -9.49 5.06
CA PRO A 70 2.44 -8.85 4.61
C PRO A 70 2.39 -8.39 3.16
N TYR A 71 1.75 -9.16 2.30
CA TYR A 71 1.65 -8.85 0.89
C TYR A 71 0.79 -7.60 0.63
N SER A 72 -0.41 -7.55 1.20
CA SER A 72 -1.33 -6.40 1.13
C SER A 72 -0.68 -5.13 1.72
N TRP A 73 0.06 -5.27 2.81
CA TRP A 73 0.83 -4.18 3.39
C TRP A 73 1.91 -3.68 2.43
N LEU A 74 2.69 -4.59 1.84
CA LEU A 74 3.76 -4.23 0.92
C LEU A 74 3.20 -3.55 -0.33
N ALA A 75 2.16 -4.10 -0.95
CA ALA A 75 1.50 -3.51 -2.10
C ALA A 75 1.10 -2.05 -1.83
N ILE A 76 0.37 -1.79 -0.72
CA ILE A 76 -0.07 -0.43 -0.37
C ILE A 76 1.12 0.47 0.00
N ASN A 77 2.11 -0.02 0.73
CA ASN A 77 3.21 0.85 1.16
C ASN A 77 4.19 1.13 0.02
N SER A 78 4.35 0.24 -0.96
CA SER A 78 5.20 0.46 -2.13
C SER A 78 4.61 1.50 -3.10
N LEU A 79 3.28 1.67 -3.15
CA LEU A 79 2.65 2.74 -3.93
C LEU A 79 3.16 4.14 -3.56
N LYS A 80 3.66 4.34 -2.33
CA LYS A 80 4.23 5.63 -1.87
C LYS A 80 5.45 6.08 -2.70
N TYR A 81 6.06 5.17 -3.45
CA TYR A 81 7.30 5.39 -4.18
C TYR A 81 7.13 5.47 -5.70
N LEU A 82 5.93 5.19 -6.23
CA LEU A 82 5.65 5.29 -7.67
C LEU A 82 5.79 6.72 -8.22
N ASP A 83 5.68 7.72 -7.35
CA ASP A 83 5.69 9.14 -7.71
C ASP A 83 7.05 9.82 -7.42
N LYS A 84 8.06 9.07 -6.95
CA LYS A 84 9.40 9.62 -6.77
C LYS A 84 10.15 9.55 -8.10
N PRO A 85 10.56 10.68 -8.70
CA PRO A 85 11.55 10.61 -9.77
C PRO A 85 12.80 9.92 -9.18
N ALA A 86 13.35 8.95 -9.90
CA ALA A 86 14.48 8.11 -9.49
C ALA A 86 15.82 8.87 -9.34
N VAL A 87 15.77 10.17 -9.06
CA VAL A 87 16.95 11.00 -8.81
C VAL A 87 17.23 10.93 -7.32
N ASP A 88 18.03 9.94 -6.94
CA ASP A 88 19.10 10.24 -5.99
C ASP A 88 20.04 11.19 -6.73
N GLU A 89 19.81 12.50 -6.60
CA GLU A 89 20.86 13.49 -6.86
C GLU A 89 21.92 13.33 -5.78
N VAL A 90 22.93 12.50 -6.05
CA VAL A 90 24.30 12.68 -5.53
C VAL A 90 25.32 12.28 -6.59
#